data_AF-A0A661WFB9-F1
#
_entry.id   AF-A0A661WFB9-F1
#
_cell.length_a   1.000
_cell.length_b   1.000
_cell.length_c   1.000
_cell.angle_alpha   90.00
_cell.angle_beta   90.00
_cell.angle_gamma   90.00
#
_symmetry.space_group_name_H-M   'P 1'
#
loop_
_entity.id
_entity.type
_entity.pdbx_description
1 polymer ?
#
loop_
_entity_poly.entity_id
_entity_poly.type
_entity_poly.pdbx_seq_one_letter_code
_entity_poly.pdbx_strand_id
1 'polypeptide(L)'
;MEFMRYATYHDLDTAMDLSQDYEAIRWVQDNIQGSPVIVEANQVEYHWATRYTVYTGLPGVVGWNWHQRQQRTLTPHDWIFSRVEDVNVFYDTADLTAARDFLEKYQVSYIIVGQLERAKYLPEGINKFEQGLGTLWQVVYQSQDTTIYQTISVAD
;
A
#
# COMPACT_ATOMS: atom_id res chain seq x y z
N MET A 1 17.69 -2.39 -6.09
CA MET A 1 16.50 -3.14 -6.56
C MET A 1 16.73 -3.98 -7.83
N GLU A 2 17.98 -4.14 -8.35
CA GLU A 2 18.22 -4.90 -9.61
C GLU A 2 17.73 -6.36 -9.54
N PHE A 3 17.89 -7.01 -8.38
CA PHE A 3 17.44 -8.39 -8.19
C PHE A 3 15.95 -8.60 -8.49
N MET A 4 15.10 -7.59 -8.26
CA MET A 4 13.65 -7.69 -8.47
C MET A 4 13.30 -7.98 -9.93
N ARG A 5 14.13 -7.57 -10.89
CA ARG A 5 13.89 -7.79 -12.33
C ARG A 5 13.91 -9.27 -12.73
N TYR A 6 14.43 -10.14 -11.86
CA TYR A 6 14.67 -11.55 -12.17
C TYR A 6 14.15 -12.49 -11.08
N ALA A 7 13.74 -11.96 -9.93
CA ALA A 7 13.40 -12.74 -8.77
C ALA A 7 11.90 -13.02 -8.71
N THR A 8 11.57 -14.25 -8.34
CA THR A 8 10.24 -14.65 -7.90
C THR A 8 10.27 -14.78 -6.37
N TYR A 9 9.28 -14.19 -5.71
CA TYR A 9 9.12 -14.29 -4.26
C TYR A 9 7.88 -15.14 -3.95
N HIS A 10 8.03 -16.13 -3.07
CA HIS A 10 6.97 -17.06 -2.73
C HIS A 10 6.46 -16.79 -1.32
N ASP A 11 5.17 -16.47 -1.20
CA ASP A 11 4.49 -16.22 0.07
C ASP A 11 2.98 -16.26 -0.13
N LEU A 12 2.20 -16.45 0.93
CA LEU A 12 0.72 -16.47 0.86
C LEU A 12 0.18 -17.43 -0.24
N ASP A 13 0.80 -18.60 -0.38
CA ASP A 13 0.51 -19.59 -1.43
C ASP A 13 0.57 -19.04 -2.87
N THR A 14 1.32 -17.96 -3.07
CA THR A 14 1.43 -17.22 -4.33
C THR A 14 2.89 -17.05 -4.72
N ALA A 15 3.20 -17.23 -6.01
CA ALA A 15 4.48 -16.89 -6.61
C ALA A 15 4.39 -15.49 -7.22
N MET A 16 5.09 -14.52 -6.65
CA MET A 16 5.06 -13.13 -7.09
C MET A 16 6.27 -12.80 -7.95
N ASP A 17 6.05 -12.32 -9.17
CA ASP A 17 7.10 -11.80 -10.04
C ASP A 17 7.48 -10.38 -9.60
N LEU A 18 8.66 -10.24 -8.99
CA LEU A 18 9.10 -8.96 -8.43
C LEU A 18 9.41 -7.90 -9.51
N SER A 19 9.46 -8.27 -10.80
CA SER A 19 9.67 -7.31 -11.87
C SER A 19 8.53 -6.30 -11.97
N GLN A 20 7.31 -6.68 -11.60
CA GLN A 20 6.15 -5.77 -11.56
C GLN A 20 6.33 -4.66 -10.51
N ASP A 21 6.76 -5.02 -9.30
CA ASP A 21 7.08 -4.03 -8.26
C ASP A 21 8.29 -3.18 -8.66
N TYR A 22 9.29 -3.76 -9.35
CA TYR A 22 10.42 -2.99 -9.88
C TYR A 22 9.95 -1.87 -10.82
N GLU A 23 9.12 -2.20 -11.83
CA GLU A 23 8.60 -1.24 -12.80
C GLU A 23 7.75 -0.16 -12.13
N ALA A 24 6.86 -0.55 -11.23
CA ALA A 24 5.98 0.37 -10.53
C ALA A 24 6.75 1.31 -9.58
N ILE A 25 7.73 0.80 -8.83
CA ILE A 25 8.58 1.62 -7.95
C ILE A 25 9.41 2.61 -8.78
N ARG A 26 9.94 2.21 -9.95
CA ARG A 26 10.63 3.13 -10.85
C ARG A 26 9.71 4.24 -11.34
N TRP A 27 8.49 3.89 -11.75
CA TRP A 27 7.50 4.88 -12.13
C TRP A 27 7.20 5.86 -10.98
N VAL A 28 7.06 5.37 -9.75
CA VAL A 28 6.86 6.24 -8.58
C VAL A 28 8.04 7.21 -8.39
N GLN A 29 9.28 6.73 -8.45
CA GLN A 29 10.49 7.56 -8.32
C GLN A 29 10.55 8.69 -9.37
N ASP A 30 10.13 8.39 -10.60
CA ASP A 30 10.23 9.32 -11.72
C ASP A 30 9.07 10.33 -11.79
N ASN A 31 7.88 9.96 -11.28
CA ASN A 31 6.64 10.71 -11.52
C ASN A 31 6.05 11.37 -10.27
N ILE A 32 6.31 10.84 -9.07
CA ILE A 32 5.73 11.38 -7.83
C ILE A 32 6.70 12.37 -7.19
N GLN A 33 6.26 13.62 -7.04
CA GLN A 33 7.05 14.71 -6.47
C GLN A 33 6.65 14.97 -5.01
N GLY A 34 7.61 15.44 -4.21
CA GLY A 34 7.42 15.77 -2.79
C GLY A 34 7.40 14.55 -1.87
N SER A 35 6.63 14.62 -0.79
CA SER A 35 6.50 13.54 0.21
C SER A 35 5.04 13.15 0.48
N PRO A 36 4.23 12.86 -0.56
CA PRO A 36 2.86 12.40 -0.36
C PRO A 36 2.79 11.07 0.39
N VAL A 37 1.77 10.89 1.22
CA VAL A 37 1.55 9.64 1.95
C VAL A 37 1.05 8.55 1.01
N ILE A 38 1.65 7.37 1.09
CA ILE A 38 1.21 6.18 0.37
C ILE A 38 0.63 5.14 1.33
N VAL A 39 -0.28 4.31 0.83
CA VAL A 39 -0.70 3.08 1.49
C VAL A 39 -0.33 1.88 0.63
N GLU A 40 0.27 0.88 1.27
CA GLU A 40 0.70 -0.39 0.69
C GLU A 40 0.44 -1.50 1.73
N ALA A 41 0.35 -2.77 1.32
CA ALA A 41 0.11 -3.85 2.27
C ALA A 41 1.23 -3.91 3.32
N ASN A 42 0.82 -4.18 4.56
CA ASN A 42 1.74 -4.50 5.64
C ASN A 42 1.93 -6.03 5.74
N GLN A 43 3.08 -6.50 6.22
CA GLN A 43 3.29 -7.90 6.62
C GLN A 43 4.14 -7.92 7.89
N VAL A 44 4.21 -9.09 8.52
CA VAL A 44 5.19 -9.33 9.58
C VAL A 44 6.61 -9.14 9.05
N GLU A 45 7.54 -8.87 9.94
CA GLU A 45 8.91 -8.49 9.59
C GLU A 45 9.57 -9.54 8.69
N TYR A 46 10.45 -9.09 7.79
CA TYR A 46 11.20 -9.91 6.83
C TYR A 46 10.37 -10.56 5.71
N HIS A 47 9.07 -10.30 5.65
CA HIS A 47 8.26 -10.59 4.47
C HIS A 47 8.30 -9.42 3.46
N TRP A 48 7.80 -9.68 2.25
CA TRP A 48 7.74 -8.71 1.17
C TRP A 48 6.67 -7.63 1.40
N ALA A 49 6.83 -6.77 2.40
CA ALA A 49 5.98 -5.59 2.64
C ALA A 49 6.82 -4.32 2.82
N THR A 50 6.17 -3.15 2.86
CA THR A 50 6.87 -1.86 3.02
C THR A 50 7.88 -1.61 1.88
N ARG A 51 7.67 -2.22 0.71
CA ARG A 51 8.63 -2.17 -0.39
C ARG A 51 8.62 -0.81 -1.09
N TYR A 52 7.46 -0.18 -1.26
CA TYR A 52 7.40 1.13 -1.92
C TYR A 52 8.05 2.20 -1.04
N THR A 53 7.71 2.23 0.24
CA THR A 53 8.33 3.16 1.19
C THR A 53 9.85 2.98 1.28
N VAL A 54 10.37 1.74 1.36
CA VAL A 54 11.82 1.46 1.40
C VAL A 54 12.56 1.97 0.16
N TYR A 55 12.00 1.79 -1.04
CA TYR A 55 12.70 2.12 -2.28
C TYR A 55 12.41 3.52 -2.83
N THR A 56 11.37 4.21 -2.35
CA THR A 56 11.00 5.55 -2.84
C THR A 56 11.28 6.65 -1.82
N GLY A 57 11.37 6.31 -0.52
CA GLY A 57 11.47 7.28 0.56
C GLY A 57 10.14 8.02 0.85
N LEU A 58 9.05 7.68 0.16
CA LEU A 58 7.73 8.24 0.45
C LEU A 58 7.24 7.75 1.83
N PRO A 59 6.55 8.61 2.60
CA PRO A 59 5.96 8.19 3.87
C PRO A 59 4.81 7.21 3.65
N GLY A 60 4.82 6.08 4.37
CA GLY A 60 3.69 5.14 4.42
C GLY A 60 2.78 5.38 5.62
N VAL A 61 1.53 4.89 5.57
CA VAL A 61 0.60 4.90 6.72
C VAL A 61 1.21 4.19 7.94
N VAL A 62 1.92 3.07 7.70
CA VAL A 62 2.64 2.30 8.70
C VAL A 62 3.83 1.57 8.08
N GLY A 63 5.01 1.66 8.72
CA GLY A 63 6.18 0.85 8.38
C GLY A 63 6.14 -0.53 9.06
N TRP A 64 7.27 -1.25 9.13
CA TRP A 64 7.34 -2.50 9.90
C TRP A 64 7.02 -2.26 11.38
N ASN A 65 6.02 -2.98 11.88
CA ASN A 65 5.40 -2.75 13.19
C ASN A 65 6.41 -2.84 14.33
N TRP A 66 7.20 -3.92 14.37
CA TRP A 66 8.18 -4.14 15.42
C TRP A 66 9.28 -3.08 15.44
N HIS A 67 9.75 -2.64 14.27
CA HIS A 67 10.78 -1.59 14.20
C HIS A 67 10.24 -0.22 14.62
N GLN A 68 8.97 0.09 14.31
CA GLN A 68 8.33 1.31 14.84
C GLN A 68 8.23 1.26 16.37
N ARG A 69 7.91 0.10 16.95
CA ARG A 69 7.83 -0.08 18.41
C ARG A 69 9.20 0.07 19.08
N GLN A 70 10.23 -0.55 18.52
CA GLN A 70 11.59 -0.46 19.06
C GLN A 70 12.11 0.99 19.08
N GLN A 71 11.78 1.78 18.07
CA GLN A 71 12.21 3.18 17.97
C GLN A 71 11.38 4.13 18.84
N ARG A 72 10.16 3.73 19.24
CA ARG A 72 9.19 4.57 19.96
C ARG A 72 8.84 3.98 21.34
N THR A 73 9.87 3.76 22.15
CA THR A 73 9.77 3.12 23.49
C THR A 73 8.84 3.84 24.48
N LEU A 74 8.52 5.12 24.25
CA LEU A 74 7.63 5.93 25.09
C LEU A 74 6.20 6.05 24.54
N THR A 75 5.92 5.51 23.35
CA THR A 75 4.58 5.52 22.73
C THR A 75 3.84 4.24 23.11
N PRO A 76 2.55 4.31 23.52
CA PRO A 76 1.76 3.10 23.76
C PRO A 76 1.79 2.19 22.54
N HIS A 77 2.13 0.92 22.72
CA HIS A 77 2.30 -0.04 21.62
C HIS A 77 1.02 -0.17 20.76
N ASP A 78 -0.14 0.04 21.38
CA ASP A 78 -1.46 -0.02 20.74
C ASP A 78 -1.64 1.01 19.61
N TRP A 79 -0.92 2.15 19.66
CA TRP A 79 -0.99 3.17 18.61
C TRP A 79 -0.37 2.73 17.29
N ILE A 80 0.55 1.76 17.32
CA ILE A 80 1.17 1.21 16.11
C ILE A 80 0.35 0.02 15.61
N PHE A 81 -0.17 -0.81 16.52
CA PHE A 81 -1.06 -1.91 16.18
C PHE A 81 -2.34 -1.41 15.48
N SER A 82 -2.94 -0.33 15.97
CA SER A 82 -4.14 0.24 15.37
C SER A 82 -3.92 0.69 13.92
N ARG A 83 -2.72 1.18 13.57
CA ARG A 83 -2.43 1.55 12.17
C ARG A 83 -2.28 0.36 11.25
N VAL A 84 -1.69 -0.74 11.73
CA VAL A 84 -1.62 -2.00 10.97
C VAL A 84 -3.02 -2.54 10.74
N GLU A 85 -3.85 -2.54 11.79
CA GLU A 85 -5.24 -2.97 11.70
C GLU A 85 -6.03 -2.09 10.74
N ASP A 86 -5.90 -0.77 10.83
CA ASP A 86 -6.59 0.17 9.94
C ASP A 86 -6.18 -0.06 8.47
N VAL A 87 -4.90 -0.36 8.18
CA VAL A 87 -4.45 -0.74 6.83
C VAL A 87 -5.08 -2.06 6.38
N ASN A 88 -5.17 -3.06 7.25
CA ASN A 88 -5.82 -4.33 6.90
C ASN A 88 -7.31 -4.12 6.62
N VAL A 89 -8.02 -3.43 7.51
CA VAL A 89 -9.44 -3.08 7.33
C VAL A 89 -9.64 -2.30 6.05
N PHE A 90 -8.76 -1.34 5.72
CA PHE A 90 -8.83 -0.58 4.47
C PHE A 90 -8.76 -1.49 3.25
N TYR A 91 -7.85 -2.47 3.21
CA TYR A 91 -7.76 -3.36 2.05
C TYR A 91 -8.87 -4.43 2.03
N ASP A 92 -9.36 -4.90 3.18
CA ASP A 92 -10.38 -5.95 3.26
C ASP A 92 -11.83 -5.44 3.10
N THR A 93 -12.13 -4.20 3.49
CA THR A 93 -13.49 -3.68 3.41
C THR A 93 -13.95 -3.50 1.96
N ALA A 94 -15.22 -3.80 1.69
CA ALA A 94 -15.90 -3.42 0.44
C ALA A 94 -16.65 -2.08 0.55
N ASP A 95 -16.75 -1.50 1.75
CA ASP A 95 -17.46 -0.24 1.99
C ASP A 95 -16.60 0.96 1.57
N LEU A 96 -17.04 1.66 0.52
CA LEU A 96 -16.38 2.86 0.02
C LEU A 96 -16.39 4.04 1.01
N THR A 97 -17.36 4.09 1.93
CA THR A 97 -17.39 5.10 3.00
C THR A 97 -16.26 4.87 3.99
N ALA A 98 -16.12 3.64 4.48
CA ALA A 98 -15.02 3.26 5.36
C ALA A 98 -13.66 3.45 4.68
N ALA A 99 -13.56 3.15 3.37
CA ALA A 99 -12.35 3.41 2.61
C ALA A 99 -12.04 4.91 2.52
N ARG A 100 -13.04 5.77 2.25
CA ARG A 100 -12.86 7.24 2.25
C ARG A 100 -12.38 7.74 3.61
N ASP A 101 -13.04 7.34 4.70
CA ASP A 101 -12.69 7.77 6.06
C ASP A 101 -11.23 7.43 6.39
N PHE A 102 -10.76 6.26 5.96
CA PHE A 102 -9.35 5.87 6.10
C PHE A 102 -8.41 6.80 5.31
N LEU A 103 -8.73 7.08 4.04
CA LEU A 103 -7.89 7.92 3.19
C LEU A 103 -7.77 9.34 3.74
N GLU A 104 -8.88 9.90 4.26
CA GLU A 104 -8.91 11.21 4.91
C GLU A 104 -8.13 11.22 6.22
N LYS A 105 -8.35 10.23 7.10
CA LYS A 105 -7.67 10.09 8.40
C LYS A 105 -6.15 10.07 8.25
N TYR A 106 -5.64 9.40 7.22
CA TYR A 106 -4.20 9.24 6.98
C TYR A 106 -3.64 10.15 5.90
N GLN A 107 -4.48 10.99 5.28
CA GLN A 107 -4.10 11.89 4.18
C GLN A 107 -3.40 11.14 3.04
N VAL A 108 -3.89 9.95 2.72
CA VAL A 108 -3.30 9.08 1.68
C VAL A 108 -3.49 9.75 0.32
N SER A 109 -2.39 9.90 -0.41
CA SER A 109 -2.38 10.45 -1.76
C SER A 109 -2.29 9.38 -2.83
N TYR A 110 -1.63 8.25 -2.53
CA TYR A 110 -1.48 7.12 -3.46
C TYR A 110 -1.72 5.78 -2.78
N ILE A 111 -2.36 4.87 -3.51
CA ILE A 111 -2.71 3.53 -3.07
C ILE A 111 -2.06 2.52 -4.01
N ILE A 112 -1.34 1.56 -3.45
CA ILE A 112 -0.68 0.49 -4.19
C ILE A 112 -1.56 -0.75 -4.17
N VAL A 113 -1.85 -1.33 -5.34
CA VAL A 113 -2.53 -2.63 -5.44
C VAL A 113 -1.78 -3.50 -6.44
N GLY A 114 -0.86 -4.33 -5.93
CA GLY A 114 -0.09 -5.29 -6.71
C GLY A 114 -0.35 -6.74 -6.30
N GLN A 115 0.54 -7.63 -6.73
CA GLN A 115 0.45 -9.07 -6.45
C GLN A 115 0.33 -9.36 -4.95
N LEU A 116 1.06 -8.62 -4.10
CA LEU A 116 1.02 -8.78 -2.65
C LEU A 116 -0.35 -8.44 -2.07
N GLU A 117 -0.90 -7.27 -2.41
CA GLU A 117 -2.23 -6.87 -1.93
C GLU A 117 -3.29 -7.90 -2.35
N ARG A 118 -3.22 -8.36 -3.60
CA ARG A 118 -4.16 -9.35 -4.15
C ARG A 118 -4.03 -10.72 -3.51
N ALA A 119 -2.82 -11.14 -3.13
CA ALA A 119 -2.59 -12.40 -2.45
C ALA A 119 -3.02 -12.36 -0.96
N LYS A 120 -2.93 -11.18 -0.33
CA LYS A 120 -3.14 -11.03 1.11
C LYS A 120 -4.60 -10.79 1.49
N TYR A 121 -5.29 -9.94 0.75
CA TYR A 121 -6.57 -9.36 1.19
C TYR A 121 -7.77 -10.00 0.48
N LEU A 122 -8.96 -9.82 1.07
CA LEU A 122 -10.19 -10.43 0.57
C LEU A 122 -10.55 -9.95 -0.85
N PRO A 123 -11.05 -10.84 -1.74
CA PRO A 123 -11.45 -10.46 -3.09
C PRO A 123 -12.47 -9.32 -3.13
N GLU A 124 -13.41 -9.27 -2.20
CA GLU A 124 -14.40 -8.20 -2.10
C GLU A 124 -13.74 -6.85 -1.83
N GLY A 125 -12.73 -6.85 -0.96
CA GLY A 125 -11.93 -5.68 -0.64
C GLY A 125 -11.06 -5.22 -1.81
N ILE A 126 -10.50 -6.14 -2.58
CA ILE A 126 -9.75 -5.81 -3.80
C ILE A 126 -10.67 -5.29 -4.91
N ASN A 127 -11.85 -5.89 -5.08
CA ASN A 127 -12.81 -5.50 -6.11
C ASN A 127 -13.41 -4.10 -5.85
N LYS A 128 -13.35 -3.57 -4.62
CA LYS A 128 -13.78 -2.19 -4.32
C LYS A 128 -13.05 -1.15 -5.18
N PHE A 129 -11.79 -1.44 -5.57
CA PHE A 129 -10.97 -0.47 -6.30
C PHE A 129 -11.58 -0.11 -7.65
N GLU A 130 -12.28 -1.04 -8.30
CA GLU A 130 -13.04 -0.76 -9.52
C GLU A 130 -14.25 0.14 -9.25
N GLN A 131 -14.93 -0.08 -8.13
CA GLN A 131 -16.15 0.66 -7.75
C GLN A 131 -15.84 2.12 -7.37
N GLY A 132 -14.69 2.37 -6.75
CA GLY A 132 -14.25 3.71 -6.37
C GLY A 132 -13.58 4.52 -7.48
N LEU A 133 -13.39 3.95 -8.68
CA LEU A 133 -12.77 4.64 -9.82
C LEU A 133 -13.55 5.91 -10.20
N GLY A 134 -12.80 7.01 -10.37
CA GLY A 134 -13.35 8.30 -10.77
C GLY A 134 -14.14 9.02 -9.68
N THR A 135 -14.28 8.43 -8.48
CA THR A 135 -14.98 9.05 -7.35
C THR A 135 -14.06 9.25 -6.14
N LEU A 136 -13.38 8.19 -5.70
CA LEU A 136 -12.42 8.27 -4.58
C LEU A 136 -10.97 8.29 -5.05
N TRP A 137 -10.71 7.70 -6.21
CA TRP A 137 -9.37 7.60 -6.77
C TRP A 137 -9.38 7.41 -8.28
N GLN A 138 -8.24 7.64 -8.91
CA GLN A 138 -8.01 7.45 -10.35
C GLN A 138 -6.75 6.63 -10.58
N VAL A 139 -6.72 5.84 -11.65
CA VAL A 139 -5.51 5.09 -12.04
C VAL A 139 -4.48 6.06 -12.59
N VAL A 140 -3.26 6.01 -12.05
CA VAL A 140 -2.12 6.79 -12.56
C VAL A 140 -1.00 5.91 -13.12
N TYR A 141 -0.99 4.63 -12.75
CA TYR A 141 -0.10 3.62 -13.30
C TYR A 141 -0.81 2.27 -13.30
N GLN A 142 -0.62 1.50 -14.37
CA GLN A 142 -1.04 0.12 -14.45
C GLN A 142 -0.09 -0.68 -15.36
N SER A 143 0.46 -1.77 -14.83
CA SER A 143 1.24 -2.75 -15.58
C SER A 143 0.96 -4.13 -14.98
N GLN A 144 0.54 -5.08 -15.81
CA GLN A 144 0.20 -6.44 -15.39
C GLN A 144 -0.79 -6.43 -14.21
N ASP A 145 -0.44 -7.05 -13.08
CA ASP A 145 -1.31 -7.15 -11.89
C ASP A 145 -1.16 -5.96 -10.94
N THR A 146 -0.27 -5.00 -11.25
CA THR A 146 0.05 -3.87 -10.40
C THR A 146 -0.61 -2.58 -10.89
N THR A 147 -1.43 -1.99 -10.03
CA THR A 147 -2.10 -0.71 -10.26
C THR A 147 -1.74 0.26 -9.13
N ILE A 148 -1.42 1.50 -9.48
CA ILE A 148 -1.30 2.61 -8.53
C ILE A 148 -2.45 3.57 -8.77
N TYR A 149 -3.19 3.85 -7.70
CA TYR A 149 -4.25 4.82 -7.70
C TYR A 149 -3.80 6.10 -7.01
N GLN A 150 -4.21 7.25 -7.53
CA GLN A 150 -4.11 8.54 -6.86
C GLN A 150 -5.47 8.89 -6.27
N THR A 151 -5.51 9.32 -5.01
CA THR A 151 -6.76 9.75 -4.38
C THR A 151 -7.27 11.05 -4.98
N ILE A 152 -8.59 11.16 -5.11
CA ILE A 152 -9.26 12.37 -5.56
C ILE A 152 -9.68 13.12 -4.30
N SER A 153 -9.11 14.31 -4.09
CA SER A 153 -9.61 15.21 -3.05
C SER A 153 -11.01 15.67 -3.45
N VAL A 154 -12.01 15.41 -2.59
CA VAL A 154 -13.30 16.09 -2.72
C VAL A 154 -13.06 17.51 -2.25
N ALA A 155 -13.18 18.49 -3.16
CA ALA A 155 -13.18 19.89 -2.75
C ALA A 155 -14.44 20.12 -1.89
N ASP A 156 -14.23 20.66 -0.68
CA ASP A 156 -15.31 21.16 0.19
C ASP A 156 -16.12 22.27 -0.50
#